data_AF-E1NS30-F1
#
_entry.id   AF-E1NS30-F1
#
_cell.length_a   1.000
_cell.length_b   1.000
_cell.length_c   1.000
_cell.angle_alpha   90.00
_cell.angle_beta   90.00
_cell.angle_gamma   90.00
#
_symmetry.space_group_name_H-M   'P 1'
#
loop_
_entity.id
_entity.type
_entity.pdbx_description
1 polymer ?
#
loop_
_entity_poly.entity_id
_entity_poly.type
_entity_poly.pdbx_seq_one_letter_code
_entity_poly.pdbx_strand_id
1 'polypeptide(L)' 'MFMGEYHHNLDSKGRLIIPAKFRDQIGDEIIFTRGMEGCIFGYPQAEWQKNRS' A
#
# COMPACT_ATOMS: atom_id res chain seq x y z
N MET A 1 -7.88 -7.47 6.86
CA MET A 1 -6.57 -7.54 7.53
C MET A 1 -5.49 -7.74 6.48
N PHE A 2 -4.48 -6.86 6.43
CA PHE A 2 -3.32 -6.98 5.54
C PHE A 2 -2.25 -7.84 6.22
N MET A 3 -2.06 -9.07 5.74
CA MET A 3 -1.06 -9.99 6.28
C MET A 3 -0.47 -10.87 5.17
N GLY A 4 0.84 -11.08 5.25
CA GLY A 4 1.65 -11.82 4.28
C GLY A 4 2.77 -10.99 3.68
N GLU A 5 3.80 -11.67 3.19
CA GLU A 5 4.98 -11.08 2.56
C GLU A 5 5.01 -11.44 1.08
N TYR A 6 5.39 -10.47 0.25
CA TYR A 6 5.41 -10.62 -1.20
C TYR A 6 6.64 -9.94 -1.79
N HIS A 7 7.45 -10.69 -2.53
CA HIS A 7 8.55 -10.14 -3.30
C HIS A 7 8.05 -9.68 -4.68
N HIS A 8 8.23 -8.39 -4.96
CA HIS A 8 7.87 -7.79 -6.23
C HIS A 8 9.07 -7.02 -6.78
N ASN A 9 9.33 -7.21 -8.06
CA ASN A 9 10.23 -6.34 -8.80
C ASN A 9 9.45 -5.10 -9.26
N LEU A 10 10.15 -3.96 -9.31
CA LEU A 10 9.63 -2.77 -9.96
C LEU A 10 9.78 -2.91 -11.47
N ASP A 11 8.77 -2.48 -12.21
CA ASP A 11 8.89 -2.41 -13.66
C ASP A 11 9.74 -1.21 -14.11
N SER A 12 9.95 -1.09 -15.43
CA SER A 12 10.76 -0.01 -16.02
C SER A 12 10.20 1.40 -15.79
N LYS A 13 8.98 1.52 -15.27
CA LYS A 13 8.32 2.79 -14.92
C LYS A 13 8.21 3.00 -13.41
N GLY A 14 8.86 2.15 -12.62
CA GLY A 14 8.82 2.22 -11.15
C GLY A 14 7.48 1.79 -10.55
N ARG A 15 6.67 1.01 -11.28
CA ARG A 15 5.38 0.51 -10.76
C ARG A 15 5.58 -0.82 -10.04
N LEU A 16 4.83 -1.01 -8.97
CA LEU A 16 4.71 -2.27 -8.22
C LEU A 16 3.31 -2.84 -8.39
N ILE A 17 3.21 -4.15 -8.56
CA ILE A 17 1.92 -4.84 -8.70
C ILE A 17 1.41 -5.23 -7.32
N ILE A 18 0.24 -4.73 -6.95
CA ILE A 18 -0.42 -5.13 -5.71
C ILE A 18 -1.05 -6.53 -5.87
N PRO A 19 -0.79 -7.48 -4.94
CA PRO A 19 -1.42 -8.80 -4.93
C PRO A 19 -2.95 -8.72 -4.98
N ALA A 20 -3.57 -9.58 -5.79
CA ALA A 20 -5.02 -9.55 -6.03
C ALA A 20 -5.86 -9.59 -4.75
N LYS A 21 -5.44 -10.39 -3.76
CA LYS A 21 -6.13 -10.54 -2.47
C LYS A 21 -6.27 -9.25 -1.63
N PHE A 22 -5.50 -8.22 -1.96
CA PHE A 22 -5.51 -6.94 -1.26
C PHE A 22 -6.28 -5.86 -2.02
N ARG A 23 -6.60 -6.06 -3.31
CA ARG A 23 -7.24 -5.03 -4.14
C ARG A 23 -8.60 -4.63 -3.58
N ASP A 24 -9.42 -5.60 -3.22
CA ASP A 24 -10.75 -5.33 -2.65
C ASP A 24 -10.69 -4.61 -1.29
N GLN A 25 -9.64 -4.84 -0.51
CA GLN A 25 -9.45 -4.18 0.79
C GLN A 25 -8.87 -2.76 0.67
N ILE A 26 -8.16 -2.46 -0.41
CA ILE A 26 -7.59 -1.13 -0.68
C ILE A 26 -8.65 -0.23 -1.32
N GLY A 27 -9.42 -0.76 -2.27
CA GLY A 27 -10.33 0.02 -3.10
C GLY A 27 -9.59 0.73 -4.24
N ASP A 28 -10.18 1.82 -4.72
CA ASP A 28 -9.69 2.53 -5.91
C ASP A 28 -8.50 3.46 -5.62
N GLU A 29 -8.35 3.89 -4.36
CA GLU A 29 -7.33 4.84 -3.94
C GLU A 29 -6.48 4.31 -2.78
N ILE A 30 -5.16 4.50 -2.90
CA ILE A 30 -4.19 4.21 -1.85
C ILE A 30 -3.38 5.47 -1.55
N ILE A 31 -3.20 5.74 -0.26
CA ILE A 31 -2.36 6.83 0.23
C ILE A 31 -1.01 6.26 0.65
N PHE A 32 0.05 6.77 0.04
CA PHE A 32 1.42 6.40 0.40
C PHE A 32 2.06 7.45 1.30
N THR A 33 2.79 6.99 2.31
CA THR A 33 3.57 7.85 3.21
C THR A 33 4.97 7.27 3.45
N ARG A 34 5.88 8.11 3.92
CA ARG A 34 7.19 7.63 4.39
C ARG A 34 6.98 6.82 5.67
N GLY A 35 7.39 5.56 5.63
CA GLY A 35 7.45 4.69 6.79
C GLY A 35 8.77 4.84 7.54
N MET A 36 9.01 3.90 8.44
CA MET A 36 10.27 3.79 9.17
C MET A 36 11.34 3.10 8.31
N GLU A 37 12.61 3.34 8.64
CA GLU A 37 13.75 2.60 8.08
C GLU A 37 13.82 2.58 6.54
N GLY A 38 13.37 3.67 5.89
CA GLY A 38 13.39 3.79 4.42
C GLY A 38 12.25 3.04 3.72
N CYS A 39 11.30 2.50 4.45
CA CYS A 39 10.12 1.85 3.90
C CYS A 39 9.04 2.88 3.50
N ILE A 40 8.11 2.42 2.66
CA ILE A 40 6.90 3.16 2.30
C ILE A 40 5.71 2.44 2.92
N PHE A 41 4.84 3.19 3.59
CA PHE A 41 3.57 2.65 4.07
C PHE A 41 2.44 3.04 3.12
N GLY A 42 1.50 2.11 2.93
CA GLY A 42 0.31 2.31 2.10
C GLY A 42 -0.95 2.10 2.94
N TYR A 43 -1.90 3.02 2.83
CA TYR A 43 -3.16 2.98 3.56
C TYR A 43 -4.34 3.11 2.59
N PRO A 44 -5.41 2.31 2.77
CA PRO A 44 -6.70 2.62 2.15
C PRO A 44 -7.18 3.99 2.61
N GLN A 45 -7.88 4.71 1.73
CA GLN A 45 -8.35 6.06 1.99
C GLN A 45 -9.13 6.18 3.31
N ALA A 46 -10.01 5.21 3.60
CA ALA A 46 -10.82 5.19 4.82
C ALA A 46 -9.98 5.12 6.11
N GLU A 47 -8.89 4.34 6.11
CA GLU A 47 -8.00 4.22 7.27
C GLU A 47 -7.12 5.46 7.43
N TRP A 48 -6.67 6.04 6.31
CA TRP A 48 -5.93 7.30 6.34
C TRP A 48 -6.74 8.42 6.99
N GLN A 49 -8.03 8.57 6.64
CA GLN A 49 -8.88 9.62 7.21
C GLN A 49 -9.10 9.48 8.72
N LYS A 50 -9.15 8.25 9.25
CA LYS A 50 -9.29 8.02 10.70
C LYS A 50 -8.03 8.41 11.48
N ASN A 51 -6.86 8.25 10.87
CA ASN A 51 -5.56 8.46 11.51
C ASN A 51 -4.95 9.84 11.24
N ARG A 52 -5.66 10.72 10.51
CA ARG A 52 -5.32 12.13 10.38
C ARG A 52 -5.69 12.86 11.68
N SER A 53 -4.74 12.88 12.62
CA SER A 53 -4.66 13.95 13.63
C SER A 53 -4.19 15.25 13.00
#